data_AF-A0A2V8PAG2-F1
#
_entry.id   AF-A0A2V8PAG2-F1
#
_cell.length_a   1.000
_cell.length_b   1.000
_cell.length_c   1.000
_cell.angle_alpha   90.00
_cell.angle_beta   90.00
_cell.angle_gamma   90.00
#
_symmetry.space_group_name_H-M   'P 1'
#
loop_
_entity.id
_entity.type
_entity.pdbx_description
1 polymer ?
#
loop_
_entity_poly.entity_id
_entity_poly.type
_entity_poly.pdbx_seq_one_letter_code
_entity_poly.pdbx_strand_id
1 'polypeptide(L)'
;MTAKPAYSPKLAVAMLFLFTMTVALMPVVYNGCSGAKGGSVGLRGKYYRNAKWEGAPVDVQVDQTIDFDWSKSPPYPAPFSADWTGNVLIEQPGNYQFALISDDGSLVEIDGRVVVDATTVLLQKQTGAIELPSGPHSIHVKYFNTLFGGSVRLFWTPPARPEQIVPAEVLRPASN
;
A
#
# COMPACT_ATOMS: atom_id res chain seq x y z
N MET A 1 -87.37 -7.05 23.47
CA MET A 1 -87.76 -5.92 24.36
C MET A 1 -86.47 -5.51 25.07
N THR A 2 -85.82 -4.43 24.63
CA THR A 2 -85.78 -3.09 25.31
C THR A 2 -85.12 -3.16 26.69
N ALA A 3 -84.05 -2.40 27.03
CA ALA A 3 -83.68 -1.07 26.53
C ALA A 3 -82.17 -0.71 26.68
N LYS A 4 -81.76 0.41 26.05
CA LYS A 4 -80.66 1.32 26.49
C LYS A 4 -81.29 2.40 27.40
N PRO A 5 -80.57 3.10 28.33
CA PRO A 5 -79.27 3.77 28.14
C PRO A 5 -78.24 3.37 29.25
N ALA A 6 -77.21 4.09 29.72
CA ALA A 6 -76.79 5.50 29.57
C ALA A 6 -75.26 5.74 29.70
N TYR A 7 -74.87 6.97 30.09
CA TYR A 7 -73.52 7.56 30.14
C TYR A 7 -72.90 7.59 31.56
N SER A 8 -71.57 7.45 31.67
CA SER A 8 -70.70 8.61 31.97
C SER A 8 -69.20 8.23 31.91
N PRO A 9 -68.31 9.07 31.36
CA PRO A 9 -66.87 8.85 31.42
C PRO A 9 -66.26 9.52 32.66
N LYS A 10 -65.31 8.85 33.31
CA LYS A 10 -64.35 9.50 34.21
C LYS A 10 -62.94 9.06 33.84
N LEU A 11 -62.05 10.04 33.74
CA LEU A 11 -60.67 9.88 33.28
C LEU A 11 -59.87 9.01 34.25
N ALA A 12 -59.08 8.09 33.71
CA ALA A 12 -57.85 7.61 34.32
C ALA A 12 -56.73 7.82 33.31
N VAL A 13 -55.66 8.49 33.74
CA VAL A 13 -54.64 9.07 32.86
C VAL A 13 -53.70 7.99 32.34
N ALA A 14 -53.69 7.78 31.02
CA ALA A 14 -52.62 7.03 30.37
C ALA A 14 -51.35 7.90 30.33
N MET A 15 -50.36 7.57 31.15
CA MET A 15 -49.08 8.28 31.19
C MET A 15 -48.22 7.87 29.98
N LEU A 16 -48.54 8.44 28.82
CA LEU A 16 -47.84 8.19 27.57
C LEU A 16 -46.49 8.91 27.58
N PHE A 17 -45.43 8.21 28.00
CA PHE A 17 -44.05 8.62 27.74
C PHE A 17 -43.74 8.50 26.24
N LEU A 18 -44.15 9.51 25.47
CA LEU A 18 -43.62 9.77 24.14
C LEU A 18 -42.12 10.07 24.27
N PHE A 19 -41.29 9.05 24.07
CA PHE A 19 -39.87 9.24 23.86
C PHE A 19 -39.66 9.83 22.46
N THR A 20 -39.89 11.14 22.33
CA THR A 20 -39.57 11.89 21.10
C THR A 20 -38.06 11.96 20.96
N MET A 21 -37.48 10.90 20.40
CA MET A 21 -36.10 10.88 19.96
C MET A 21 -35.96 11.83 18.77
N THR A 22 -35.84 13.12 19.06
CA THR A 22 -35.37 14.10 18.09
C THR A 22 -33.95 13.73 17.73
N VAL A 23 -33.79 13.06 16.57
CA VAL A 23 -32.49 12.94 15.93
C VAL A 23 -32.09 14.36 15.52
N ALA A 24 -31.36 15.03 16.40
CA ALA A 24 -30.64 16.23 16.06
C ALA A 24 -29.65 15.84 14.96
N LEU A 25 -30.00 16.17 13.71
CA LEU A 25 -29.05 16.26 12.62
C LEU A 25 -28.03 17.34 13.00
N MET A 26 -27.03 16.95 13.78
CA MET A 26 -25.80 17.72 13.87
C MET A 26 -25.33 17.92 12.43
N PRO A 27 -25.03 19.15 12.00
CA PRO A 27 -24.34 19.32 10.75
C PRO A 27 -23.05 18.49 10.87
N VAL A 28 -22.87 17.53 9.98
CA VAL A 28 -21.53 17.01 9.70
C VAL A 28 -20.80 18.21 9.12
N VAL A 29 -20.14 18.96 10.01
CA VAL A 29 -19.16 19.94 9.62
C VAL A 29 -18.04 19.11 9.01
N TYR A 30 -18.12 18.95 7.68
CA TYR A 30 -16.95 18.70 6.87
C TYR A 30 -16.05 19.92 7.05
N ASN A 31 -15.29 19.90 8.14
CA ASN A 31 -13.91 20.32 8.11
C ASN A 31 -13.28 19.44 7.03
N GLY A 32 -13.40 19.88 5.77
CA GLY A 32 -12.47 19.48 4.75
C GLY A 32 -11.11 19.80 5.34
N CYS A 33 -10.35 18.77 5.68
CA CYS A 33 -9.00 18.94 6.17
C CYS A 33 -8.23 19.63 5.05
N SER A 34 -8.14 20.96 5.16
CA SER A 34 -7.17 21.83 4.51
C SER A 34 -5.89 21.03 4.37
N GLY A 35 -5.47 20.79 3.12
CA GLY A 35 -4.50 19.76 2.79
C GLY A 35 -3.27 19.83 3.67
N ALA A 36 -3.23 18.98 4.69
CA ALA A 36 -1.97 18.51 5.22
C ALA A 36 -1.26 17.89 4.01
N LYS A 37 -0.01 18.29 3.78
CA LYS A 37 0.87 17.58 2.84
C LYS A 37 1.01 16.15 3.37
N GLY A 38 0.13 15.26 2.94
CA GLY A 38 0.30 13.83 3.15
C GLY A 38 1.65 13.48 2.57
N GLY A 39 2.57 12.99 3.41
CA GLY A 39 3.89 12.58 2.95
C GLY A 39 3.72 11.59 1.81
N SER A 40 4.42 11.84 0.69
CA SER A 40 4.33 10.99 -0.49
C SER A 40 4.50 9.53 -0.09
N VAL A 41 3.53 8.68 -0.44
CA VAL A 41 3.59 7.23 -0.20
C VAL A 41 4.29 6.54 -1.36
N GLY A 42 5.02 5.47 -1.09
CA GLY A 42 5.81 4.74 -2.09
C GLY A 42 7.31 4.82 -1.88
N LEU A 43 8.07 4.48 -2.92
CA LEU A 43 9.54 4.54 -2.94
C LEU A 43 10.02 5.54 -4.00
N ARG A 44 11.20 6.13 -3.77
CA ARG A 44 11.82 7.03 -4.76
C ARG A 44 12.49 6.20 -5.85
N GLY A 45 11.90 6.15 -7.03
CA GLY A 45 12.46 5.51 -8.21
C GLY A 45 13.39 6.44 -8.98
N LYS A 46 14.59 5.98 -9.28
CA LYS A 46 15.54 6.56 -10.23
C LYS A 46 15.63 5.65 -11.44
N TYR A 47 15.49 6.21 -12.64
CA TYR A 47 15.45 5.44 -13.89
C TYR A 47 16.66 5.76 -14.78
N TYR A 48 17.20 4.74 -15.46
CA TYR A 48 18.43 4.82 -16.24
C TYR A 48 18.28 4.18 -17.61
N ARG A 49 18.92 4.75 -18.64
CA ARG A 49 19.00 4.19 -20.02
C ARG A 49 20.15 3.20 -20.20
N ASN A 50 20.33 2.33 -19.21
CA ASN A 50 21.25 1.20 -19.21
C ASN A 50 20.76 0.17 -18.18
N ALA A 51 21.25 -1.07 -18.25
CA ALA A 51 20.88 -2.16 -17.33
C ALA A 51 21.74 -2.20 -16.03
N LYS A 52 22.48 -1.13 -15.71
CA LYS A 52 23.52 -1.14 -14.65
C LYS A 52 23.31 -0.10 -13.53
N TRP A 53 22.21 0.65 -13.56
CA TRP A 53 21.98 1.76 -12.61
C TRP A 53 23.10 2.84 -12.63
N GLU A 54 23.84 2.94 -13.75
CA GLU A 54 25.03 3.79 -13.89
C GLU A 54 24.69 5.16 -14.50
N GLY A 55 25.42 6.19 -14.07
CA GLY A 55 25.30 7.56 -14.61
C GLY A 55 24.24 8.41 -13.91
N ALA A 56 23.87 9.53 -14.55
CA ALA A 56 22.75 10.36 -14.07
C ALA A 56 21.42 9.68 -14.44
N PRO A 57 20.44 9.60 -13.51
CA PRO A 57 19.12 9.11 -13.84
C PRO A 57 18.44 10.06 -14.84
N VAL A 58 17.72 9.49 -15.80
CA VAL A 58 16.97 10.24 -16.81
C VAL A 58 15.60 10.70 -16.31
N ASP A 59 15.13 10.11 -15.22
CA ASP A 59 13.93 10.52 -14.48
C ASP A 59 14.02 10.07 -13.02
N VAL A 60 13.33 10.81 -12.14
CA VAL A 60 13.25 10.55 -10.70
C VAL A 60 11.83 10.87 -10.21
N GLN A 61 11.10 9.84 -9.79
CA GLN A 61 9.72 9.96 -9.32
C GLN A 61 9.50 9.20 -7.99
N VAL A 62 8.26 9.24 -7.47
CA VAL A 62 7.84 8.42 -6.33
C VAL A 62 6.80 7.43 -6.82
N ASP A 63 7.14 6.15 -6.75
CA ASP A 63 6.32 5.04 -7.19
C ASP A 63 5.60 4.43 -6.00
N GLN A 64 4.27 4.46 -6.02
CA GLN A 64 3.44 4.07 -4.87
C GLN A 64 3.65 2.61 -4.45
N THR A 65 3.82 1.71 -5.43
CA THR A 65 4.12 0.28 -5.24
C THR A 65 5.15 -0.16 -6.27
N ILE A 66 5.78 -1.32 -6.04
CA ILE A 66 6.57 -2.01 -7.06
C ILE A 66 5.70 -3.15 -7.62
N ASP A 67 4.81 -2.79 -8.55
CA ASP A 67 3.97 -3.73 -9.32
C ASP A 67 3.83 -3.20 -10.76
N PHE A 68 4.84 -3.49 -11.57
CA PHE A 68 4.98 -2.95 -12.92
C PHE A 68 4.88 -4.06 -13.98
N ASP A 69 3.96 -3.88 -14.93
CA ASP A 69 3.92 -4.60 -16.19
C ASP A 69 4.26 -3.63 -17.33
N TRP A 70 5.46 -3.77 -17.85
CA TRP A 70 6.03 -2.98 -18.93
C TRP A 70 6.16 -3.77 -20.23
N SER A 71 5.47 -4.93 -20.34
CA SER A 71 5.54 -5.83 -21.50
C SER A 71 5.20 -5.15 -22.83
N LYS A 72 4.33 -4.14 -22.80
CA LYS A 72 3.84 -3.40 -24.00
C LYS A 72 4.27 -1.94 -24.06
N SER A 73 4.57 -1.32 -22.93
CA SER A 73 4.86 0.12 -22.84
C SER A 73 5.88 0.38 -21.72
N PRO A 74 7.15 0.00 -21.92
CA PRO A 74 8.20 0.29 -20.96
C PRO A 74 8.47 1.80 -20.87
N PRO A 75 8.95 2.31 -19.72
CA PRO A 75 9.25 3.73 -19.55
C PRO A 75 10.36 4.21 -20.49
N TYR A 76 11.26 3.30 -20.87
CA TYR A 76 12.33 3.54 -21.86
C TYR A 76 12.52 2.31 -22.75
N PRO A 77 13.05 2.47 -23.97
CA PRO A 77 13.57 1.35 -24.74
C PRO A 77 14.65 0.60 -23.95
N ALA A 78 14.67 -0.72 -24.06
CA ALA A 78 15.73 -1.53 -23.47
C ALA A 78 17.10 -1.24 -24.15
N PRO A 79 18.23 -1.31 -23.41
CA PRO A 79 18.31 -1.65 -21.98
C PRO A 79 17.94 -0.47 -21.07
N PHE A 80 17.21 -0.75 -20.00
CA PHE A 80 16.90 0.23 -18.95
C PHE A 80 16.98 -0.41 -17.55
N SER A 81 17.05 0.41 -16.53
CA SER A 81 17.02 -0.05 -15.13
C SER A 81 16.33 0.96 -14.23
N ALA A 82 15.86 0.47 -13.09
CA ALA A 82 15.22 1.25 -12.04
C ALA A 82 15.84 0.90 -10.68
N ASP A 83 16.05 1.94 -9.87
CA ASP A 83 16.60 1.89 -8.52
C ASP A 83 15.62 2.61 -7.58
N TRP A 84 14.95 1.86 -6.72
CA TRP A 84 13.96 2.38 -5.77
C TRP A 84 14.50 2.38 -4.35
N THR A 85 14.46 3.54 -3.70
CA THR A 85 14.97 3.72 -2.34
C THR A 85 13.94 4.36 -1.41
N GLY A 86 13.94 3.91 -0.15
CA GLY A 86 13.08 4.47 0.89
C GLY A 86 13.07 3.60 2.14
N ASN A 87 11.93 3.58 2.83
CA ASN A 87 11.69 2.77 4.01
C ASN A 87 10.38 2.00 3.89
N VAL A 88 10.37 0.76 4.41
CA VAL A 88 9.15 0.01 4.72
C VAL A 88 8.85 0.18 6.22
N LEU A 89 7.59 0.45 6.54
CA LEU A 89 7.12 0.65 7.91
C LEU A 89 6.54 -0.65 8.46
N ILE A 90 7.18 -1.19 9.49
CA ILE A 90 6.79 -2.44 10.16
C ILE A 90 6.03 -2.10 11.44
N GLU A 91 4.72 -2.33 11.45
CA GLU A 91 3.90 -2.12 12.65
C GLU A 91 4.07 -3.27 13.65
N GLN A 92 3.89 -4.51 13.17
CA GLN A 92 4.01 -5.74 13.95
C GLN A 92 5.40 -6.34 13.74
N PRO A 93 6.21 -6.55 14.79
CA PRO A 93 7.49 -7.23 14.66
C PRO A 93 7.30 -8.71 14.33
N GLY A 94 8.26 -9.29 13.61
CA GLY A 94 8.32 -10.74 13.34
C GLY A 94 9.08 -11.09 12.08
N ASN A 95 9.00 -12.37 11.68
CA ASN A 95 9.58 -12.85 10.44
C ASN A 95 8.72 -12.47 9.23
N TYR A 96 9.27 -11.61 8.36
CA TYR A 96 8.67 -11.23 7.08
C TYR A 96 9.33 -12.01 5.95
N GLN A 97 8.52 -12.60 5.07
CA GLN A 97 9.03 -13.10 3.78
C GLN A 97 8.81 -12.04 2.71
N PHE A 98 9.83 -11.69 1.95
CA PHE A 98 9.74 -10.89 0.74
C PHE A 98 9.84 -11.80 -0.48
N ALA A 99 9.25 -11.38 -1.59
CA ALA A 99 9.38 -12.08 -2.86
C ALA A 99 9.49 -11.13 -4.05
N LEU A 100 10.23 -11.54 -5.07
CA LEU A 100 10.36 -10.85 -6.35
C LEU A 100 9.94 -11.78 -7.49
N ILE A 101 9.21 -11.22 -8.45
CA ILE A 101 9.04 -11.79 -9.80
C ILE A 101 9.46 -10.68 -10.77
N SER A 102 10.37 -10.96 -11.69
CA SER A 102 10.78 -10.00 -12.70
C SER A 102 11.08 -10.63 -14.06
N ASP A 103 11.13 -9.76 -15.06
CA ASP A 103 11.62 -9.99 -16.42
C ASP A 103 12.27 -8.67 -16.88
N ASP A 104 13.59 -8.49 -16.97
CA ASP A 104 14.65 -9.44 -16.63
C ASP A 104 14.83 -9.63 -15.10
N GLY A 105 15.89 -9.05 -14.51
CA GLY A 105 16.38 -9.39 -13.18
C GLY A 105 16.10 -8.31 -12.13
N SER A 106 15.92 -8.75 -10.88
CA SER A 106 15.68 -7.85 -9.75
C SER A 106 16.34 -8.32 -8.45
N LEU A 107 16.49 -7.41 -7.50
CA LEU A 107 17.06 -7.66 -6.17
C LEU A 107 16.40 -6.72 -5.15
N VAL A 108 16.17 -7.19 -3.92
CA VAL A 108 15.74 -6.34 -2.79
C VAL A 108 16.65 -6.52 -1.59
N GLU A 109 17.13 -5.39 -1.07
CA GLU A 109 17.81 -5.29 0.20
C GLU A 109 16.89 -4.67 1.26
N ILE A 110 16.98 -5.19 2.49
CA ILE A 110 16.38 -4.59 3.68
C ILE A 110 17.51 -4.37 4.68
N ASP A 111 17.66 -3.14 5.19
CA ASP A 111 18.75 -2.73 6.10
C ASP A 111 20.16 -3.09 5.59
N GLY A 112 20.39 -2.88 4.29
CA GLY A 112 21.66 -3.16 3.61
C GLY A 112 22.00 -4.65 3.52
N ARG A 113 21.01 -5.54 3.71
CA ARG A 113 21.14 -6.99 3.55
C ARG A 113 20.28 -7.43 2.37
N VAL A 114 20.88 -8.10 1.39
CA VAL A 114 20.14 -8.77 0.32
C VAL A 114 19.19 -9.80 0.94
N VAL A 115 17.88 -9.60 0.76
CA VAL A 115 16.84 -10.53 1.22
C VAL A 115 16.42 -11.44 0.07
N VAL A 116 16.27 -10.89 -1.14
CA VAL A 116 15.97 -11.68 -2.35
C VAL A 116 16.88 -11.22 -3.48
N ASP A 117 17.57 -12.16 -4.11
CA ASP A 117 18.29 -11.98 -5.36
C ASP A 117 17.59 -12.79 -6.46
N ALA A 118 17.02 -12.10 -7.44
CA ALA A 118 16.41 -12.65 -8.64
C ALA A 118 17.12 -12.14 -9.91
N THR A 119 18.40 -11.77 -9.82
CA THR A 119 19.17 -11.19 -10.95
C THR A 119 19.54 -12.21 -12.03
N THR A 120 19.41 -13.51 -11.75
CA THR A 120 19.83 -14.62 -12.62
C THR A 120 18.68 -15.51 -13.09
N VAL A 121 17.43 -15.18 -12.72
CA VAL A 121 16.22 -15.97 -13.04
C VAL A 121 15.13 -15.08 -13.62
N LEU A 122 14.38 -15.60 -14.59
CA LEU A 122 13.37 -14.87 -15.34
C LEU A 122 11.98 -15.45 -15.07
N LEU A 123 11.00 -14.57 -14.82
CA LEU A 123 9.59 -14.89 -14.60
C LEU A 123 9.28 -15.92 -13.49
N GLN A 124 10.27 -16.22 -12.63
CA GLN A 124 10.14 -17.12 -11.49
C GLN A 124 10.12 -16.32 -10.19
N LYS A 125 9.22 -16.70 -9.27
CA LYS A 125 9.20 -16.11 -7.94
C LYS A 125 10.40 -16.59 -7.13
N GLN A 126 11.26 -15.65 -6.72
CA GLN A 126 12.27 -15.85 -5.68
C GLN A 126 11.76 -15.30 -4.36
N THR A 127 12.11 -15.95 -3.25
CA THR A 127 11.67 -15.60 -1.90
C THR A 127 12.84 -15.55 -0.93
N GLY A 128 12.70 -14.74 0.12
CA GLY A 128 13.68 -14.65 1.20
C GLY A 128 13.03 -14.10 2.46
N ALA A 129 13.59 -14.44 3.62
CA ALA A 129 12.99 -14.15 4.92
C ALA A 129 13.92 -13.28 5.78
N ILE A 130 13.33 -12.35 6.53
CA ILE A 130 14.06 -11.48 7.46
C ILE A 130 13.20 -11.18 8.70
N GLU A 131 13.82 -11.28 9.87
CA GLU A 131 13.21 -10.88 11.15
C GLU A 131 13.30 -9.34 11.27
N LEU A 132 12.14 -8.68 11.38
CA LEU A 132 12.05 -7.23 11.48
C LEU A 132 11.41 -6.81 12.81
N PRO A 133 12.08 -5.97 13.62
CA PRO A 133 11.46 -5.20 14.69
C PRO A 133 10.31 -4.29 14.20
N SER A 134 9.59 -3.68 15.15
CA SER A 134 8.63 -2.62 14.82
C SER A 134 9.39 -1.31 14.56
N GLY A 135 9.08 -0.62 13.48
CA GLY A 135 9.74 0.63 13.08
C GLY A 135 9.94 0.79 11.57
N PRO A 136 10.62 1.87 11.14
CA PRO A 136 11.07 2.03 9.77
C PRO A 136 12.32 1.17 9.50
N HIS A 137 12.26 0.38 8.44
CA HIS A 137 13.39 -0.38 7.91
C HIS A 137 13.73 0.13 6.52
N SER A 138 15.00 0.33 6.23
CA SER A 138 15.43 0.81 4.91
C SER A 138 15.20 -0.28 3.86
N ILE A 139 14.70 0.12 2.69
CA ILE A 139 14.44 -0.77 1.56
C ILE A 139 15.07 -0.21 0.29
N HIS A 140 15.80 -1.08 -0.41
CA HIS A 140 16.41 -0.80 -1.71
C HIS A 140 15.98 -1.89 -2.68
N VAL A 141 15.22 -1.53 -3.71
CA VAL A 141 14.84 -2.46 -4.78
C VAL A 141 15.56 -2.06 -6.06
N LYS A 142 16.21 -3.00 -6.70
CA LYS A 142 16.90 -2.81 -7.98
C LYS A 142 16.28 -3.72 -9.03
N TYR A 143 16.08 -3.18 -10.22
CA TYR A 143 15.58 -3.92 -11.38
C TYR A 143 16.33 -3.49 -12.64
N PHE A 144 16.55 -4.42 -13.56
CA PHE A 144 17.04 -4.13 -14.90
C PHE A 144 16.26 -4.89 -15.97
N ASN A 145 16.21 -4.32 -17.17
CA ASN A 145 15.70 -4.96 -18.38
C ASN A 145 16.69 -4.78 -19.52
N THR A 146 16.96 -5.84 -20.27
CA THR A 146 17.98 -5.91 -21.32
C THR A 146 17.39 -5.88 -22.73
N LEU A 147 16.20 -6.47 -22.92
CA LEU A 147 15.51 -6.57 -24.22
C LEU A 147 14.01 -6.31 -24.08
N PHE A 148 13.39 -5.82 -25.17
CA PHE A 148 11.93 -5.62 -25.28
C PHE A 148 11.30 -4.83 -24.11
N GLY A 149 10.08 -5.21 -23.72
CA GLY A 149 9.46 -4.81 -22.44
C GLY A 149 9.87 -5.76 -21.32
N GLY A 150 9.29 -5.60 -20.13
CA GLY A 150 9.61 -6.42 -18.98
C GLY A 150 8.58 -6.28 -17.86
N SER A 151 8.86 -6.80 -16.67
CA SER A 151 8.00 -6.63 -15.49
C SER A 151 8.79 -6.73 -14.19
N VAL A 152 8.28 -6.15 -13.11
CA VAL A 152 8.81 -6.37 -11.75
C VAL A 152 7.70 -6.20 -10.71
N ARG A 153 7.63 -7.16 -9.78
CA ARG A 153 6.67 -7.17 -8.68
C ARG A 153 7.35 -7.51 -7.36
N LEU A 154 7.18 -6.66 -6.35
CA LEU A 154 7.60 -6.91 -4.97
C LEU A 154 6.40 -7.32 -4.12
N PHE A 155 6.48 -8.53 -3.59
CA PHE A 155 5.53 -9.07 -2.63
C PHE A 155 6.13 -9.15 -1.23
N TRP A 156 5.26 -9.23 -0.24
CA TRP A 156 5.60 -9.66 1.12
C TRP A 156 4.53 -10.55 1.72
N THR A 157 4.93 -11.39 2.67
CA THR A 157 4.06 -12.15 3.57
C THR A 157 4.39 -11.73 5.00
N PRO A 158 3.57 -10.85 5.62
CA PRO A 158 3.74 -10.48 7.02
C PRO A 158 3.45 -11.64 7.98
N PRO A 159 3.92 -11.58 9.25
CA PRO A 159 3.59 -12.55 10.28
C PRO A 159 2.08 -12.81 10.38
N ALA A 160 1.67 -14.07 10.28
CA ALA A 160 0.27 -14.52 10.34
C ALA A 160 -0.71 -13.85 9.35
N ARG A 161 -0.22 -13.26 8.24
CA ARG A 161 -1.04 -12.70 7.16
C ARG A 161 -0.70 -13.34 5.81
N PRO A 162 -1.63 -13.35 4.83
CA PRO A 162 -1.34 -13.86 3.49
C PRO A 162 -0.34 -12.97 2.75
N GLU A 163 0.24 -13.52 1.68
CA GLU A 163 1.08 -12.78 0.73
C GLU A 163 0.25 -11.71 0.00
N GLN A 164 0.88 -10.57 -0.28
CA GLN A 164 0.32 -9.47 -1.07
C GLN A 164 1.46 -8.65 -1.70
N ILE A 165 1.15 -7.80 -2.69
CA ILE A 165 2.06 -6.71 -3.11
C ILE A 165 2.34 -5.82 -1.90
N VAL A 166 3.58 -5.31 -1.77
CA VAL A 166 3.91 -4.40 -0.66
C VAL A 166 3.10 -3.10 -0.80
N PRO A 167 2.19 -2.78 0.14
CA PRO A 167 1.21 -1.71 -0.03
C PRO A 167 1.86 -0.32 0.10
N ALA A 168 1.36 0.66 -0.64
CA ALA A 168 1.91 2.03 -0.63
C ALA A 168 1.87 2.66 0.77
N GLU A 169 0.87 2.30 1.55
CA GLU A 169 0.61 2.79 2.90
C GLU A 169 1.78 2.51 3.86
N VAL A 170 2.57 1.45 3.63
CA VAL A 170 3.76 1.12 4.43
C VAL A 170 5.07 1.64 3.81
N LEU A 171 5.05 2.23 2.61
CA LEU A 171 6.24 2.68 1.91
C LEU A 171 6.43 4.20 2.04
N ARG A 172 7.65 4.63 2.39
CA ARG A 172 8.03 6.05 2.45
C ARG A 172 9.27 6.28 1.58
N PRO A 173 9.28 7.28 0.67
CA PRO A 173 10.38 7.49 -0.25
C PRO A 173 11.60 8.03 0.47
N ALA A 174 12.79 7.76 -0.08
CA ALA A 174 14.00 8.41 0.37
C ALA A 174 13.90 9.95 0.21
N SER A 175 14.51 10.68 1.15
CA SER A 175 14.73 12.13 1.01
C SER A 175 15.57 12.46 -0.23
N ASN A 176 15.49 13.71 -0.69
CA ASN A 176 16.41 14.25 -1.71
C ASN A 176 17.84 14.33 -1.16
#